data_AF-A0A383THK2-F1
#
_entry.id   AF-A0A383THK2-F1
#
_cell.length_a   1.000
_cell.length_b   1.000
_cell.length_c   1.000
_cell.angle_alpha   90.00
_cell.angle_beta   90.00
_cell.angle_gamma   90.00
#
_symmetry.space_group_name_H-M   'P 1'
#
loop_
_entity.id
_entity.type
_entity.pdbx_description
1 polymer ?
#
loop_
_entity_poly.entity_id
_entity_poly.type
_entity_poly.pdbx_seq_one_letter_code
_entity_poly.pdbx_strand_id
1 'polypeptide(L)'
;MEINAYQLAKNIKYLRTAFGESQLDLALALGLDSPNTIANYEKGIRNPKADIRRMIAKHYRITEDELMHTDFSSLHFSNLQFDNNDKMMELTLSMLPIMCSEKAMKDVQFKKGYTAHINAIESMKAGHEINYADFDVCIDSYSDSSDGRKIPESLANILWWFVFFEITVNNPKIIDGAKALQEKRVNNKDFLKLFYLMNKDDDEVYFSEEYSQYELEDLNQIILELLKELKAYTKWSDLVDYYIALRYATGCINNEMTIEMNRAVGNEMMWTFMQIGNPHAKKFISKSMDFFRR
;
A
#
# COMPACT_ATOMS: atom_id res chain seq x y z
N MET A 1 11.39 30.47 -0.48
CA MET A 1 12.08 29.37 -1.18
C MET A 1 11.86 29.60 -2.67
N GLU A 2 12.92 29.90 -3.43
CA GLU A 2 12.81 30.01 -4.89
C GLU A 2 12.45 28.64 -5.47
N ILE A 3 11.44 28.62 -6.35
CA ILE A 3 11.09 27.44 -7.14
C ILE A 3 12.32 27.07 -7.96
N ASN A 4 12.96 25.95 -7.65
CA ASN A 4 13.98 25.39 -8.53
C ASN A 4 13.26 24.78 -9.76
N ALA A 5 12.87 25.63 -10.71
CA ALA A 5 12.16 25.24 -11.92
C ALA A 5 12.90 24.14 -12.71
N TYR A 6 14.22 24.08 -12.53
CA TYR A 6 15.06 23.04 -13.09
C TYR A 6 14.87 21.66 -12.42
N GLN A 7 14.62 21.61 -11.11
CA GLN A 7 14.31 20.36 -10.41
C GLN A 7 12.94 19.81 -10.82
N LEU A 8 11.91 20.66 -10.87
CA LEU A 8 10.57 20.26 -11.31
C LEU A 8 10.60 19.66 -12.74
N ALA A 9 11.28 20.32 -13.67
CA ALA A 9 11.41 19.83 -15.05
C ALA A 9 12.07 18.43 -15.12
N LYS A 10 13.12 18.21 -14.31
CA LYS A 10 13.78 16.91 -14.20
C LYS A 10 12.87 15.85 -13.59
N ASN A 11 12.17 16.17 -12.51
CA ASN A 11 11.31 15.23 -11.81
C ASN A 11 10.16 14.74 -12.68
N ILE A 12 9.52 15.63 -13.44
CA ILE A 12 8.49 15.24 -14.42
C ILE A 12 9.04 14.18 -15.39
N LYS A 13 10.25 14.42 -15.92
CA LYS A 13 10.89 13.47 -16.83
C LYS A 13 11.24 12.16 -16.14
N TYR A 14 11.87 12.22 -14.97
CA TYR A 14 12.32 11.03 -14.22
C TYR A 14 11.14 10.13 -13.88
N LEU A 15 10.08 10.68 -13.26
CA LEU A 15 8.86 9.94 -12.93
C LEU A 15 8.26 9.29 -14.18
N ARG A 16 7.98 10.08 -15.23
CA ARG A 16 7.41 9.57 -16.48
C ARG A 16 8.21 8.40 -17.04
N THR A 17 9.53 8.55 -17.12
CA THR A 17 10.39 7.49 -17.66
C THR A 17 10.50 6.28 -16.74
N ALA A 18 10.49 6.47 -15.42
CA ALA A 18 10.53 5.39 -14.44
C ALA A 18 9.30 4.49 -14.60
N PHE A 19 8.12 5.09 -14.73
CA PHE A 19 6.85 4.40 -14.95
C PHE A 19 6.63 3.93 -16.40
N GLY A 20 7.60 4.13 -17.29
CA GLY A 20 7.55 3.62 -18.66
C GLY A 20 6.59 4.36 -19.61
N GLU A 21 6.17 5.56 -19.24
CA GLU A 21 5.25 6.38 -20.02
C GLU A 21 5.93 7.18 -21.15
N SER A 22 5.23 7.36 -22.25
CA SER A 22 5.58 8.36 -23.27
C SER A 22 5.07 9.75 -22.87
N GLN A 23 5.60 10.81 -23.50
CA GLN A 23 5.08 12.17 -23.29
C GLN A 23 3.61 12.31 -23.68
N LEU A 24 3.11 11.47 -24.62
CA LEU A 24 1.71 11.45 -25.00
C LEU A 24 0.86 10.81 -23.90
N ASP A 25 1.33 9.71 -23.29
CA ASP A 25 0.62 9.06 -22.18
C ASP A 25 0.35 10.03 -21.04
N LEU A 26 1.40 10.72 -20.56
CA LEU A 26 1.24 11.73 -19.50
C LEU A 26 0.37 12.91 -19.95
N ALA A 27 0.47 13.33 -21.22
CA ALA A 27 -0.40 14.40 -21.72
C ALA A 27 -1.88 14.00 -21.63
N LEU A 28 -2.23 12.82 -22.13
CA LEU A 28 -3.60 12.31 -22.13
C LEU A 28 -4.11 12.07 -20.71
N ALA A 29 -3.29 11.52 -19.82
CA ALA A 29 -3.63 11.33 -18.41
C ALA A 29 -3.98 12.65 -17.71
N LEU A 30 -3.38 13.77 -18.14
CA LEU A 30 -3.66 15.12 -17.64
C LEU A 30 -4.78 15.84 -18.41
N GLY A 31 -5.46 15.18 -19.35
CA GLY A 31 -6.48 15.79 -20.21
C GLY A 31 -5.91 16.85 -21.15
N LEU A 32 -4.68 16.66 -21.63
CA LEU A 32 -3.99 17.50 -22.61
C LEU A 32 -3.86 16.77 -23.95
N ASP A 33 -4.02 17.49 -25.06
CA ASP A 33 -4.06 16.88 -26.40
C ASP A 33 -2.68 16.73 -27.07
N SER A 34 -1.58 17.16 -26.42
CA SER A 34 -0.28 17.25 -27.10
C SER A 34 0.91 16.84 -26.23
N PRO A 35 1.78 15.92 -26.71
CA PRO A 35 3.02 15.57 -26.03
C PRO A 35 4.01 16.73 -25.97
N ASN A 36 3.90 17.72 -26.86
CA ASN A 36 4.78 18.89 -26.88
C ASN A 36 4.67 19.73 -25.59
N THR A 37 3.50 19.75 -24.97
CA THR A 37 3.30 20.45 -23.70
C THR A 37 4.16 19.81 -22.60
N ILE A 38 4.16 18.49 -22.50
CA ILE A 38 5.01 17.74 -21.58
C ILE A 38 6.49 17.92 -21.92
N ALA A 39 6.86 17.83 -23.19
CA ALA A 39 8.24 18.05 -23.63
C ALA A 39 8.78 19.43 -23.24
N ASN A 40 7.94 20.47 -23.29
CA ASN A 40 8.33 21.82 -22.88
C ASN A 40 8.46 21.94 -21.36
N TYR A 41 7.66 21.20 -20.58
CA TYR A 41 7.81 21.11 -19.13
C TYR A 41 9.13 20.43 -18.76
N GLU A 42 9.43 19.28 -19.37
CA GLU A 42 10.65 18.51 -19.10
C GLU A 42 11.95 19.23 -19.46
N LYS A 43 11.88 20.16 -20.42
CA LYS A 43 13.01 21.00 -20.82
C LYS A 43 13.14 22.28 -19.97
N GLY A 44 12.18 22.57 -19.10
CA GLY A 44 12.11 23.83 -18.37
C GLY A 44 11.80 25.05 -19.25
N ILE A 45 11.35 24.84 -20.50
CA ILE A 45 10.97 25.92 -21.43
C ILE A 45 9.67 26.58 -20.96
N ARG A 46 8.76 25.77 -20.42
CA ARG A 46 7.48 26.22 -19.86
C ARG A 46 7.32 25.63 -18.47
N ASN A 47 6.87 26.43 -17.52
CA ASN A 47 6.49 25.90 -16.20
C ASN A 47 5.02 25.49 -16.19
N PRO A 48 4.68 24.31 -15.64
CA PRO A 48 3.28 23.92 -15.43
C PRO A 48 2.61 24.86 -14.42
N LYS A 49 1.36 25.24 -14.70
CA LYS A 49 0.49 25.98 -13.76
C LYS A 49 0.19 25.12 -12.53
N ALA A 50 -0.24 25.74 -11.43
CA ALA A 50 -0.55 25.04 -10.18
C ALA A 50 -1.48 23.84 -10.38
N ASP A 51 -2.58 24.00 -11.12
CA ASP A 51 -3.53 22.90 -11.38
C ASP A 51 -2.87 21.72 -12.09
N ILE A 52 -2.02 21.99 -13.09
CA ILE A 52 -1.29 20.94 -13.81
C ILE A 52 -0.25 20.27 -12.91
N ARG A 53 0.42 21.02 -12.03
CA ARG A 53 1.36 20.42 -11.05
C ARG A 53 0.65 19.48 -10.09
N ARG A 54 -0.51 19.89 -9.55
CA ARG A 54 -1.34 19.05 -8.70
C ARG A 54 -1.77 17.78 -9.42
N MET A 55 -2.17 17.88 -10.68
CA MET A 55 -2.54 16.71 -11.48
C MET A 55 -1.35 15.78 -11.77
N ILE A 56 -0.15 16.31 -12.06
CA ILE A 56 1.06 15.51 -12.21
C ILE A 56 1.40 14.79 -10.88
N ALA A 57 1.32 15.50 -9.77
CA ALA A 57 1.59 14.95 -8.45
C ALA A 57 0.62 13.81 -8.11
N LYS A 58 -0.70 14.04 -8.29
CA LYS A 58 -1.75 13.01 -8.13
C LYS A 58 -1.52 11.81 -9.05
N HIS A 59 -1.17 12.05 -10.32
CA HIS A 59 -0.90 10.99 -11.30
C HIS A 59 0.19 10.01 -10.82
N TYR A 60 1.26 10.54 -10.22
CA TYR A 60 2.34 9.75 -9.63
C TYR A 60 2.16 9.41 -8.14
N ARG A 61 1.00 9.75 -7.55
CA ARG A 61 0.65 9.51 -6.14
C ARG A 61 1.63 10.11 -5.12
N ILE A 62 2.15 11.29 -5.42
CA ILE A 62 3.03 12.07 -4.57
C ILE A 62 2.42 13.45 -4.30
N THR A 63 2.93 14.15 -3.29
CA THR A 63 2.54 15.54 -3.03
C THR A 63 3.15 16.50 -4.06
N GLU A 64 2.54 17.69 -4.21
CA GLU A 64 3.14 18.76 -5.06
C GLU A 64 4.53 19.17 -4.55
N ASP A 65 4.74 19.15 -3.23
CA ASP A 65 6.02 19.47 -2.61
C ASP A 65 7.11 18.46 -2.99
N GLU A 66 6.82 17.16 -2.88
CA GLU A 66 7.74 16.09 -3.32
C GLU A 66 8.06 16.21 -4.81
N LEU A 67 7.06 16.48 -5.65
CA LEU A 67 7.26 16.70 -7.09
C LEU A 67 8.24 17.85 -7.36
N MET A 68 8.25 18.89 -6.53
CA MET A 68 9.08 20.08 -6.71
C MET A 68 10.48 19.95 -6.11
N HIS A 69 10.64 19.15 -5.04
CA HIS A 69 11.82 19.22 -4.19
C HIS A 69 12.58 17.90 -4.01
N THR A 70 11.95 16.75 -4.25
CA THR A 70 12.60 15.43 -4.11
C THR A 70 13.42 15.08 -5.36
N ASP A 71 14.56 14.42 -5.20
CA ASP A 71 15.32 13.89 -6.33
C ASP A 71 14.83 12.49 -6.71
N PHE A 72 14.16 12.37 -7.86
CA PHE A 72 13.70 11.09 -8.42
C PHE A 72 14.67 10.46 -9.42
N SER A 73 15.89 10.98 -9.57
CA SER A 73 16.85 10.53 -10.59
C SER A 73 17.24 9.05 -10.47
N SER A 74 17.14 8.48 -9.26
CA SER A 74 17.44 7.07 -8.99
C SER A 74 16.22 6.14 -9.12
N LEU A 75 15.04 6.67 -9.42
CA LEU A 75 13.82 5.88 -9.52
C LEU A 75 13.79 5.10 -10.83
N HIS A 76 13.89 3.76 -10.74
CA HIS A 76 13.83 2.86 -11.88
C HIS A 76 13.10 1.56 -11.50
N PHE A 77 12.21 1.09 -12.37
CA PHE A 77 11.40 -0.12 -12.16
C PHE A 77 11.77 -1.25 -13.12
N SER A 78 13.06 -1.42 -13.42
CA SER A 78 13.55 -2.31 -14.49
C SER A 78 13.30 -3.80 -14.26
N ASN A 79 13.11 -4.25 -13.01
CA ASN A 79 13.04 -5.67 -12.64
C ASN A 79 11.87 -6.01 -11.70
N LEU A 80 10.72 -5.37 -11.92
CA LEU A 80 9.48 -5.70 -11.21
C LEU A 80 9.12 -7.18 -11.39
N GLN A 81 8.71 -7.84 -10.31
CA GLN A 81 8.36 -9.28 -10.29
C GLN A 81 6.97 -9.48 -9.71
N PHE A 82 6.03 -8.64 -10.11
CA PHE A 82 4.64 -8.70 -9.63
C PHE A 82 3.92 -9.98 -10.07
N ASP A 83 4.33 -10.57 -11.19
CA ASP A 83 3.89 -11.88 -11.68
C ASP A 83 4.49 -13.09 -10.93
N ASN A 84 5.42 -12.84 -9.99
CA ASN A 84 6.00 -13.89 -9.17
C ASN A 84 5.26 -13.99 -7.82
N ASN A 85 4.34 -14.94 -7.74
CA ASN A 85 3.52 -15.17 -6.54
C ASN A 85 4.34 -15.43 -5.27
N ASP A 86 5.48 -16.15 -5.36
CA ASP A 86 6.35 -16.39 -4.20
C ASP A 86 6.88 -15.06 -3.64
N LYS A 87 7.41 -14.21 -4.52
CA LYS A 87 7.97 -12.91 -4.12
C LYS A 87 6.91 -11.93 -3.66
N MET A 88 5.74 -11.93 -4.30
CA MET A 88 4.61 -11.13 -3.87
C MET A 88 4.14 -11.56 -2.48
N MET A 89 4.04 -12.86 -2.23
CA MET A 89 3.65 -13.36 -0.91
C MET A 89 4.72 -13.07 0.16
N GLU A 90 6.02 -13.17 -0.18
CA GLU A 90 7.09 -12.74 0.72
C GLU A 90 6.98 -11.26 1.09
N LEU A 91 6.65 -10.40 0.12
CA LEU A 91 6.43 -8.98 0.37
C LEU A 91 5.19 -8.76 1.25
N THR A 92 4.07 -9.43 0.95
CA THR A 92 2.84 -9.38 1.75
C THR A 92 3.08 -9.81 3.19
N LEU A 93 3.79 -10.91 3.45
CA LEU A 93 4.11 -11.38 4.81
C LEU A 93 5.21 -10.57 5.51
N SER A 94 5.91 -9.71 4.76
CA SER A 94 6.81 -8.70 5.31
C SER A 94 6.04 -7.42 5.67
N MET A 95 4.99 -7.09 4.90
CA MET A 95 4.08 -5.99 5.13
C MET A 95 3.11 -6.27 6.28
N LEU A 96 2.54 -7.47 6.33
CA LEU A 96 1.58 -7.91 7.34
C LEU A 96 2.08 -9.24 7.92
N PRO A 97 2.84 -9.22 9.02
CA PRO A 97 3.38 -10.44 9.62
C PRO A 97 2.29 -11.23 10.35
N ILE A 98 2.21 -12.53 10.10
CA ILE A 98 1.40 -13.44 10.90
C ILE A 98 2.19 -13.79 12.17
N MET A 99 1.55 -13.59 13.30
CA MET A 99 2.16 -13.69 14.61
C MET A 99 1.95 -15.07 15.20
N CYS A 100 3.03 -15.67 15.70
CA CYS A 100 3.00 -17.01 16.27
C CYS A 100 4.10 -17.15 17.32
N SER A 101 3.79 -17.90 18.38
CA SER A 101 4.76 -18.27 19.41
C SER A 101 4.47 -19.68 19.91
N GLU A 102 5.49 -20.35 20.47
CA GLU A 102 5.30 -21.67 21.09
C GLU A 102 4.26 -21.64 22.21
N LYS A 103 4.14 -20.51 22.92
CA LYS A 103 3.12 -20.32 23.95
C LYS A 103 1.72 -20.30 23.33
N ALA A 104 1.53 -19.52 22.26
CA ALA A 104 0.26 -19.41 21.57
C ALA A 104 -0.17 -20.75 20.96
N MET A 105 0.75 -21.51 20.37
CA MET A 105 0.46 -22.82 19.76
C MET A 105 0.01 -23.91 20.73
N LYS A 106 0.16 -23.70 22.06
CA LYS A 106 -0.41 -24.59 23.08
C LYS A 106 -1.91 -24.37 23.28
N ASP A 107 -2.42 -23.21 22.91
CA ASP A 107 -3.85 -22.93 22.92
C ASP A 107 -4.53 -23.58 21.70
N VAL A 108 -5.60 -24.34 21.96
CA VAL A 108 -6.25 -25.14 20.92
C VAL A 108 -6.93 -24.24 19.89
N GLN A 109 -7.55 -23.14 20.32
CA GLN A 109 -8.25 -22.22 19.43
C GLN A 109 -7.27 -21.38 18.62
N PHE A 110 -6.19 -20.89 19.23
CA PHE A 110 -5.11 -20.23 18.50
C PHE A 110 -4.56 -21.13 17.39
N LYS A 111 -4.24 -22.39 17.71
CA LYS A 111 -3.69 -23.34 16.74
C LYS A 111 -4.65 -23.60 15.58
N LYS A 112 -5.96 -23.68 15.85
CA LYS A 112 -7.00 -23.82 14.84
C LYS A 112 -7.02 -22.60 13.91
N GLY A 113 -7.11 -21.39 14.47
CA GLY A 113 -7.08 -20.14 13.71
C GLY A 113 -5.79 -19.96 12.90
N TYR A 114 -4.64 -20.29 13.48
CA TYR A 114 -3.34 -20.24 12.81
C TYR A 114 -3.27 -21.20 11.62
N THR A 115 -3.76 -22.42 11.77
CA THR A 115 -3.77 -23.40 10.67
C THR A 115 -4.64 -22.92 9.51
N ALA A 116 -5.84 -22.38 9.79
CA ALA A 116 -6.71 -21.81 8.77
C ALA A 116 -6.08 -20.58 8.10
N HIS A 117 -5.43 -19.71 8.87
CA HIS A 117 -4.75 -18.53 8.35
C HIS A 117 -3.63 -18.91 7.38
N ILE A 118 -2.79 -19.90 7.74
CA ILE A 118 -1.75 -20.41 6.84
C ILE A 118 -2.34 -21.06 5.58
N ASN A 119 -3.43 -21.81 5.70
CA ASN A 119 -4.11 -22.36 4.53
C ASN A 119 -4.61 -21.27 3.58
N ALA A 120 -5.15 -20.17 4.11
CA ALA A 120 -5.58 -19.03 3.31
C ALA A 120 -4.39 -18.35 2.59
N ILE A 121 -3.24 -18.20 3.27
CA ILE A 121 -2.00 -17.71 2.65
C ILE A 121 -1.55 -18.60 1.49
N GLU A 122 -1.52 -19.92 1.69
CA GLU A 122 -1.12 -20.86 0.64
C GLU A 122 -2.11 -20.85 -0.54
N SER A 123 -3.41 -20.67 -0.26
CA SER A 123 -4.45 -20.49 -1.29
C SER A 123 -4.20 -19.22 -2.12
N MET A 124 -3.97 -18.08 -1.47
CA MET A 124 -3.63 -16.82 -2.14
C MET A 124 -2.35 -16.95 -2.98
N LYS A 125 -1.34 -17.64 -2.45
CA LYS A 125 -0.08 -17.89 -3.14
C LYS A 125 -0.28 -18.74 -4.41
N ALA A 126 -1.20 -19.70 -4.37
CA ALA A 126 -1.62 -20.48 -5.53
C ALA A 126 -2.47 -19.67 -6.52
N GLY A 127 -2.82 -18.42 -6.20
CA GLY A 127 -3.66 -17.55 -7.02
C GLY A 127 -5.16 -17.80 -6.85
N HIS A 128 -5.57 -18.48 -5.80
CA HIS A 128 -6.99 -18.66 -5.53
C HIS A 128 -7.51 -17.52 -4.65
N GLU A 129 -8.79 -17.19 -4.81
CA GLU A 129 -9.47 -16.27 -3.90
C GLU A 129 -9.50 -16.86 -2.48
N ILE A 130 -9.56 -15.97 -1.50
CA ILE A 130 -9.67 -16.35 -0.10
C ILE A 130 -11.06 -16.95 0.12
N ASN A 131 -11.10 -18.14 0.71
CA ASN A 131 -12.35 -18.76 1.09
C ASN A 131 -12.92 -18.07 2.34
N TYR A 132 -14.14 -17.54 2.25
CA TYR A 132 -14.84 -16.94 3.39
C TYR A 132 -14.92 -17.88 4.60
N ALA A 133 -15.05 -19.19 4.37
CA ALA A 133 -15.05 -20.16 5.46
C ALA A 133 -13.71 -20.19 6.22
N ASP A 134 -12.58 -20.00 5.55
CA ASP A 134 -11.27 -19.94 6.23
C ASP A 134 -11.12 -18.63 7.02
N PHE A 135 -11.68 -17.52 6.50
CA PHE A 135 -11.74 -16.25 7.22
C PHE A 135 -12.58 -16.36 8.50
N ASP A 136 -13.81 -16.90 8.41
CA ASP A 136 -14.68 -17.08 9.58
C ASP A 136 -14.01 -17.96 10.64
N VAL A 137 -13.39 -19.07 10.21
CA VAL A 137 -12.62 -19.95 11.10
C VAL A 137 -11.48 -19.19 11.78
N CYS A 138 -10.77 -18.30 11.07
CA CYS A 138 -9.72 -17.48 11.66
C CYS A 138 -10.29 -16.55 12.73
N ILE A 139 -11.31 -15.77 12.40
CA ILE A 139 -11.87 -14.75 13.30
C ILE A 139 -12.47 -15.40 14.54
N ASP A 140 -13.28 -16.43 14.40
CA ASP A 140 -13.90 -17.13 15.53
C ASP A 140 -12.84 -17.74 16.45
N SER A 141 -11.89 -18.49 15.87
CA SER A 141 -10.90 -19.21 16.67
C SER A 141 -9.91 -18.26 17.36
N TYR A 142 -9.52 -17.16 16.72
CA TYR A 142 -8.68 -16.16 17.38
C TYR A 142 -9.46 -15.37 18.44
N SER A 143 -10.74 -15.07 18.20
CA SER A 143 -11.57 -14.35 19.18
C SER A 143 -11.72 -15.17 20.46
N ASP A 144 -12.07 -16.45 20.33
CA ASP A 144 -12.14 -17.40 21.45
C ASP A 144 -10.81 -17.51 22.21
N SER A 145 -9.68 -17.50 21.48
CA SER A 145 -8.34 -17.59 22.06
C SER A 145 -7.88 -16.30 22.75
N SER A 146 -8.36 -15.16 22.26
CA SER A 146 -8.06 -13.84 22.83
C SER A 146 -8.83 -13.55 24.11
N ASP A 147 -9.92 -14.27 24.37
CA ASP A 147 -10.77 -14.08 25.54
C ASP A 147 -9.95 -14.25 26.85
N GLY A 148 -10.19 -13.32 27.78
CA GLY A 148 -9.40 -13.22 29.01
C GLY A 148 -7.93 -12.77 28.81
N ARG A 149 -7.57 -12.19 27.65
CA ARG A 149 -6.28 -11.51 27.39
C ARG A 149 -5.01 -12.37 27.46
N LYS A 150 -5.13 -13.69 27.24
CA LYS A 150 -4.01 -14.63 27.47
C LYS A 150 -3.06 -14.73 26.27
N ILE A 151 -3.60 -14.61 25.05
CA ILE A 151 -2.90 -14.84 23.79
C ILE A 151 -3.03 -13.58 22.89
N PRO A 152 -2.20 -12.53 23.12
CA PRO A 152 -2.24 -11.31 22.31
C PRO A 152 -1.87 -11.55 20.83
N GLU A 153 -1.18 -12.64 20.50
CA GLU A 153 -0.98 -13.11 19.13
C GLU A 153 -2.30 -13.26 18.36
N SER A 154 -3.38 -13.69 19.04
CA SER A 154 -4.71 -13.83 18.44
C SER A 154 -5.26 -12.47 17.99
N LEU A 155 -5.17 -11.46 18.85
CA LEU A 155 -5.58 -10.08 18.51
C LEU A 155 -4.76 -9.53 17.34
N ALA A 156 -3.44 -9.78 17.34
CA ALA A 156 -2.57 -9.35 16.24
C ALA A 156 -2.94 -10.01 14.90
N ASN A 157 -3.34 -11.29 14.93
CA ASN A 157 -3.74 -12.02 13.72
C ASN A 157 -5.18 -11.69 13.27
N ILE A 158 -6.07 -11.29 14.17
CA ILE A 158 -7.37 -10.70 13.80
C ILE A 158 -7.13 -9.36 13.11
N LEU A 159 -6.28 -8.51 13.71
CA LEU A 159 -5.92 -7.21 13.16
C LEU A 159 -5.25 -7.34 11.78
N TRP A 160 -4.44 -8.37 11.55
CA TRP A 160 -3.89 -8.70 10.24
C TRP A 160 -4.98 -8.78 9.17
N TRP A 161 -6.07 -9.51 9.44
CA TRP A 161 -7.16 -9.70 8.50
C TRP A 161 -7.87 -8.39 8.18
N PHE A 162 -8.25 -7.64 9.21
CA PHE A 162 -8.97 -6.38 9.00
C PHE A 162 -8.10 -5.33 8.29
N VAL A 163 -6.81 -5.21 8.62
CA VAL A 163 -5.90 -4.31 7.87
C VAL A 163 -5.68 -4.81 6.44
N PHE A 164 -5.57 -6.12 6.22
CA PHE A 164 -5.48 -6.68 4.87
C PHE A 164 -6.72 -6.30 4.03
N PHE A 165 -7.93 -6.53 4.55
CA PHE A 165 -9.17 -6.16 3.86
C PHE A 165 -9.27 -4.66 3.63
N GLU A 166 -8.92 -3.83 4.62
CA GLU A 166 -8.92 -2.37 4.46
C GLU A 166 -8.00 -1.94 3.31
N ILE A 167 -6.79 -2.51 3.22
CA ILE A 167 -5.85 -2.23 2.12
C ILE A 167 -6.44 -2.64 0.78
N THR A 168 -7.04 -3.84 0.67
CA THR A 168 -7.58 -4.33 -0.61
C THR A 168 -8.77 -3.51 -1.08
N VAL A 169 -9.68 -3.16 -0.16
CA VAL A 169 -10.90 -2.39 -0.48
C VAL A 169 -10.59 -0.95 -0.84
N ASN A 170 -9.59 -0.33 -0.21
CA ASN A 170 -9.16 1.05 -0.53
C ASN A 170 -8.24 1.13 -1.76
N ASN A 171 -7.81 0.00 -2.34
CA ASN A 171 -6.91 -0.02 -3.50
C ASN A 171 -7.40 -0.96 -4.63
N PRO A 172 -8.66 -0.85 -5.09
CA PRO A 172 -9.26 -1.81 -6.01
C PRO A 172 -8.56 -1.86 -7.38
N LYS A 173 -8.06 -0.72 -7.91
CA LYS A 173 -7.25 -0.73 -9.15
C LYS A 173 -6.03 -1.65 -9.05
N ILE A 174 -5.36 -1.67 -7.91
CA ILE A 174 -4.19 -2.53 -7.67
C ILE A 174 -4.62 -4.00 -7.63
N ILE A 175 -5.78 -4.30 -7.04
CA ILE A 175 -6.35 -5.65 -6.99
C ILE A 175 -6.74 -6.13 -8.40
N ASP A 176 -7.41 -5.30 -9.19
CA ASP A 176 -7.74 -5.59 -10.58
C ASP A 176 -6.49 -5.83 -11.42
N GLY A 177 -5.45 -5.05 -11.19
CA GLY A 177 -4.15 -5.24 -11.82
C GLY A 177 -3.49 -6.56 -11.43
N ALA A 178 -3.59 -6.96 -10.16
CA ALA A 178 -3.04 -8.22 -9.67
C ALA A 178 -3.77 -9.42 -10.31
N LYS A 179 -5.11 -9.36 -10.39
CA LYS A 179 -5.92 -10.33 -11.15
C LYS A 179 -5.51 -10.38 -12.62
N ALA A 180 -5.34 -9.22 -13.26
CA ALA A 180 -4.92 -9.13 -14.66
C ALA A 180 -3.51 -9.70 -14.91
N LEU A 181 -2.56 -9.52 -13.97
CA LEU A 181 -1.24 -10.15 -14.03
C LEU A 181 -1.34 -11.66 -13.92
N GLN A 182 -2.11 -12.16 -12.97
CA GLN A 182 -2.31 -13.59 -12.74
C GLN A 182 -2.93 -14.28 -13.97
N GLU A 183 -3.92 -13.62 -14.59
CA GLU A 183 -4.57 -14.07 -15.83
C GLU A 183 -3.71 -13.83 -17.08
N LYS A 184 -2.49 -13.27 -16.93
CA LYS A 184 -1.56 -12.91 -18.01
C LYS A 184 -2.15 -11.96 -19.05
N ARG A 185 -3.14 -11.14 -18.64
CA ARG A 185 -3.72 -10.06 -19.47
C ARG A 185 -2.79 -8.85 -19.57
N VAL A 186 -1.91 -8.66 -18.60
CA VAL A 186 -0.89 -7.61 -18.58
C VAL A 186 0.46 -8.17 -18.13
N ASN A 187 1.54 -7.44 -18.39
CA ASN A 187 2.88 -7.75 -17.90
C ASN A 187 3.29 -6.79 -16.76
N ASN A 188 4.40 -7.09 -16.07
CA ASN A 188 4.88 -6.29 -14.94
C ASN A 188 5.15 -4.81 -15.29
N LYS A 189 5.58 -4.52 -16.52
CA LYS A 189 5.88 -3.16 -16.96
C LYS A 189 4.60 -2.35 -17.15
N ASP A 190 3.59 -2.95 -17.76
CA ASP A 190 2.31 -2.30 -18.02
C ASP A 190 1.45 -2.20 -16.76
N PHE A 191 1.67 -3.04 -15.75
CA PHE A 191 0.93 -3.03 -14.49
C PHE A 191 0.93 -1.65 -13.83
N LEU A 192 2.10 -1.03 -13.63
CA LEU A 192 2.16 0.28 -12.96
C LEU A 192 1.43 1.35 -13.78
N LYS A 193 1.63 1.35 -15.10
CA LYS A 193 1.01 2.33 -15.98
C LYS A 193 -0.53 2.23 -15.97
N LEU A 194 -1.07 1.02 -15.95
CA LEU A 194 -2.51 0.78 -16.09
C LEU A 194 -3.27 0.76 -14.76
N PHE A 195 -2.63 0.30 -13.68
CA PHE A 195 -3.31 0.00 -12.42
C PHE A 195 -2.78 0.79 -11.22
N TYR A 196 -1.58 1.39 -11.33
CA TYR A 196 -1.03 2.24 -10.27
C TYR A 196 -1.26 3.73 -10.58
N LEU A 197 -0.89 4.23 -11.76
CA LEU A 197 -1.00 5.65 -12.09
C LEU A 197 -2.45 6.17 -12.11
N MET A 198 -2.63 7.44 -11.75
CA MET A 198 -3.95 8.10 -11.69
C MET A 198 -4.18 9.03 -12.89
N ASN A 199 -5.33 8.96 -13.52
CA ASN A 199 -5.75 9.89 -14.57
C ASN A 199 -6.54 11.06 -13.98
N LYS A 200 -6.70 12.13 -14.77
CA LYS A 200 -7.49 13.31 -14.42
C LYS A 200 -8.91 12.95 -13.97
N ASP A 201 -9.52 12.01 -14.67
CA ASP A 201 -10.92 11.60 -14.46
C ASP A 201 -11.05 10.51 -13.39
N ASP A 202 -9.94 10.05 -12.81
CA ASP A 202 -10.01 9.14 -11.68
C ASP A 202 -10.48 9.91 -10.44
N ASP A 203 -11.58 9.45 -9.85
CA ASP A 203 -12.09 9.97 -8.60
C ASP A 203 -11.03 9.90 -7.48
N GLU A 204 -11.05 10.87 -6.57
CA GLU A 204 -10.15 10.90 -5.41
C GLU A 204 -10.40 9.73 -4.45
N VAL A 205 -11.58 9.11 -4.56
CA VAL A 205 -12.07 8.11 -3.63
C VAL A 205 -12.54 6.91 -4.44
N TYR A 206 -11.60 6.05 -4.79
CA TYR A 206 -11.90 4.78 -5.46
C TYR A 206 -12.24 3.73 -4.40
N PHE A 207 -13.38 3.90 -3.72
CA PHE A 207 -13.97 2.76 -3.02
C PHE A 207 -14.43 1.77 -4.08
N SER A 208 -14.25 0.47 -3.85
CA SER A 208 -15.00 -0.49 -4.63
C SER A 208 -16.49 -0.17 -4.47
N GLU A 209 -17.24 -0.10 -5.58
CA GLU A 209 -18.71 0.09 -5.56
C GLU A 209 -19.46 -0.96 -4.70
N GLU A 210 -18.73 -2.01 -4.29
CA GLU A 210 -19.16 -3.14 -3.49
C GLU A 210 -19.29 -2.86 -1.98
N TYR A 211 -18.60 -1.84 -1.43
CA TYR A 211 -18.68 -1.49 0.00
C TYR A 211 -19.20 -0.08 0.22
N SER A 212 -20.27 0.04 1.01
CA SER A 212 -20.83 1.32 1.42
C SER A 212 -19.89 2.07 2.36
N GLN A 213 -20.01 3.40 2.40
CA GLN A 213 -19.27 4.23 3.37
C GLN A 213 -19.48 3.77 4.82
N TYR A 214 -20.68 3.31 5.15
CA TYR A 214 -21.02 2.79 6.48
C TYR A 214 -20.22 1.54 6.84
N GLU A 215 -20.06 0.58 5.91
CA GLU A 215 -19.26 -0.63 6.14
C GLU A 215 -17.76 -0.32 6.33
N LEU A 216 -17.27 0.73 5.67
CA LEU A 216 -15.90 1.21 5.85
C LEU A 216 -15.68 1.89 7.21
N GLU A 217 -16.68 2.63 7.68
CA GLU A 217 -16.66 3.24 9.01
C GLU A 217 -16.67 2.16 10.12
N ASP A 218 -17.51 1.14 9.97
CA ASP A 218 -17.54 -0.02 10.88
C ASP A 218 -16.21 -0.77 10.88
N LEU A 219 -15.63 -1.02 9.69
CA LEU A 219 -14.30 -1.63 9.54
C LEU A 219 -13.22 -0.83 10.27
N ASN A 220 -13.19 0.49 10.05
CA ASN A 220 -12.23 1.37 10.71
C ASN A 220 -12.39 1.36 12.24
N GLN A 221 -13.63 1.33 12.75
CA GLN A 221 -13.89 1.24 14.19
C GLN A 221 -13.32 -0.06 14.78
N ILE A 222 -13.58 -1.20 14.14
CA ILE A 222 -13.04 -2.50 14.55
C ILE A 222 -11.50 -2.45 14.60
N ILE A 223 -10.85 -1.92 13.57
CA ILE A 223 -9.39 -1.79 13.52
C ILE A 223 -8.87 -0.92 14.67
N LEU A 224 -9.52 0.22 14.96
CA LEU A 224 -9.11 1.11 16.04
C LEU A 224 -9.25 0.47 17.42
N GLU A 225 -10.30 -0.32 17.64
CA GLU A 225 -10.51 -1.06 18.89
C GLU A 225 -9.42 -2.13 19.08
N LEU A 226 -9.11 -2.90 18.03
CA LEU A 226 -8.03 -3.90 18.04
C LEU A 226 -6.66 -3.27 18.25
N LEU A 227 -6.35 -2.15 17.57
CA LEU A 227 -5.10 -1.41 17.77
C LEU A 227 -4.99 -0.92 19.22
N LYS A 228 -6.07 -0.36 19.78
CA LYS A 228 -6.11 0.13 21.16
C LYS A 228 -5.89 -1.00 22.16
N GLU A 229 -6.54 -2.14 21.98
CA GLU A 229 -6.37 -3.29 22.86
C GLU A 229 -4.96 -3.87 22.77
N LEU A 230 -4.44 -4.06 21.55
CA LEU A 230 -3.10 -4.61 21.34
C LEU A 230 -2.01 -3.67 21.86
N LYS A 231 -2.20 -2.34 21.76
CA LYS A 231 -1.28 -1.33 22.28
C LYS A 231 -1.08 -1.41 23.80
N ALA A 232 -2.08 -1.91 24.52
CA ALA A 232 -2.00 -2.09 25.97
C ALA A 232 -0.93 -3.13 26.37
N TYR A 233 -0.50 -4.00 25.46
CA TYR A 233 0.59 -4.93 25.69
C TYR A 233 1.91 -4.34 25.18
N THR A 234 2.81 -3.95 26.08
CA THR A 234 4.07 -3.25 25.74
C THR A 234 4.89 -3.96 24.65
N LYS A 235 4.95 -5.29 24.65
CA LYS A 235 5.65 -6.09 23.63
C LYS A 235 5.12 -5.90 22.20
N TRP A 236 3.87 -5.48 22.07
CA TRP A 236 3.15 -5.35 20.79
C TRP A 236 3.04 -3.91 20.31
N SER A 237 3.56 -2.96 21.09
CA SER A 237 3.54 -1.54 20.75
C SER A 237 4.16 -1.25 19.38
N ASP A 238 5.27 -1.90 19.05
CA ASP A 238 5.95 -1.71 17.76
C ASP A 238 5.09 -2.18 16.59
N LEU A 239 4.37 -3.30 16.73
CA LEU A 239 3.47 -3.79 15.68
C LEU A 239 2.31 -2.81 15.46
N VAL A 240 1.75 -2.27 16.55
CA VAL A 240 0.67 -1.28 16.48
C VAL A 240 1.14 0.00 15.81
N ASP A 241 2.29 0.56 16.23
CA ASP A 241 2.86 1.77 15.62
C ASP A 241 3.12 1.55 14.13
N TYR A 242 3.70 0.40 13.79
CA TYR A 242 3.93 0.00 12.42
C TYR A 242 2.64 -0.08 11.59
N TYR A 243 1.57 -0.70 12.10
CA TYR A 243 0.29 -0.78 11.40
C TYR A 243 -0.39 0.58 11.26
N ILE A 244 -0.25 1.50 12.23
CA ILE A 244 -0.72 2.88 12.05
C ILE A 244 0.01 3.52 10.87
N ALA A 245 1.35 3.47 10.83
CA ALA A 245 2.12 4.00 9.70
C ALA A 245 1.75 3.33 8.37
N LEU A 246 1.54 2.01 8.38
CA LEU A 246 1.16 1.25 7.20
C LEU A 246 -0.17 1.74 6.64
N ARG A 247 -1.20 1.91 7.47
CA ARG A 247 -2.53 2.39 7.05
C ARG A 247 -2.46 3.77 6.40
N TYR A 248 -1.64 4.68 6.94
CA TYR A 248 -1.37 5.97 6.29
C TYR A 248 -0.67 5.77 4.93
N ALA A 249 0.40 4.97 4.89
CA ALA A 249 1.21 4.74 3.69
C ALA A 249 0.45 4.03 2.55
N THR A 250 -0.55 3.20 2.88
CA THR A 250 -1.40 2.50 1.89
C THR A 250 -2.62 3.32 1.47
N GLY A 251 -2.85 4.49 2.08
CA GLY A 251 -3.98 5.36 1.77
C GLY A 251 -5.31 4.88 2.37
N CYS A 252 -5.27 4.13 3.47
CA CYS A 252 -6.47 3.65 4.17
C CYS A 252 -7.06 4.70 5.12
N ILE A 253 -6.30 5.74 5.45
CA ILE A 253 -6.76 6.80 6.36
C ILE A 253 -7.57 7.83 5.58
N ASN A 254 -8.84 7.98 5.99
CA ASN A 254 -9.73 9.01 5.51
C ASN A 254 -9.88 10.11 6.58
N ASN A 255 -9.23 11.25 6.35
CA ASN A 255 -9.29 12.44 7.21
C ASN A 255 -9.34 13.70 6.32
N GLU A 256 -9.16 14.89 6.89
CA GLU A 256 -9.24 16.16 6.14
C GLU A 256 -8.09 16.39 5.14
N MET A 257 -7.06 15.55 5.13
CA MET A 257 -5.92 15.65 4.21
C MET A 257 -6.16 14.85 2.92
N THR A 258 -5.46 15.23 1.84
CA THR A 258 -5.49 14.41 0.62
C THR A 258 -4.84 13.05 0.84
N ILE A 259 -5.18 12.07 0.01
CA ILE A 259 -4.58 10.73 0.09
C ILE A 259 -3.06 10.77 -0.08
N GLU A 260 -2.52 11.63 -0.92
CA GLU A 260 -1.07 11.81 -1.11
C GLU A 260 -0.41 12.36 0.16
N MET A 261 -1.05 13.32 0.84
CA MET A 261 -0.56 13.85 2.11
C MET A 261 -0.58 12.78 3.21
N ASN A 262 -1.65 12.00 3.31
CA ASN A 262 -1.72 10.87 4.24
C ASN A 262 -0.62 9.84 3.97
N ARG A 263 -0.38 9.49 2.70
CA ARG A 263 0.69 8.58 2.32
C ARG A 263 2.08 9.11 2.66
N ALA A 264 2.34 10.39 2.40
CA ALA A 264 3.59 11.03 2.77
C ALA A 264 3.83 10.96 4.29
N VAL A 265 2.81 11.26 5.10
CA VAL A 265 2.88 11.10 6.57
C VAL A 265 3.20 9.65 6.95
N GLY A 266 2.50 8.67 6.37
CA GLY A 266 2.75 7.25 6.63
C GLY A 266 4.16 6.80 6.27
N ASN A 267 4.68 7.27 5.14
CA ASN A 267 6.04 6.97 4.68
C ASN A 267 7.10 7.54 5.65
N GLU A 268 6.93 8.78 6.09
CA GLU A 268 7.82 9.41 7.08
C GLU A 268 7.75 8.71 8.45
N MET A 269 6.56 8.31 8.89
CA MET A 269 6.39 7.49 10.09
C MET A 269 7.11 6.15 9.95
N MET A 270 6.93 5.46 8.82
CA MET A 270 7.55 4.17 8.55
C MET A 270 9.08 4.26 8.58
N TRP A 271 9.63 5.29 7.93
CA TRP A 271 11.07 5.57 7.92
C TRP A 271 11.59 5.87 9.33
N THR A 272 10.91 6.75 10.06
CA THR A 272 11.27 7.10 11.44
C THR A 272 11.23 5.88 12.35
N PHE A 273 10.19 5.06 12.26
CA PHE A 273 10.06 3.82 13.02
C PHE A 273 11.19 2.84 12.74
N MET A 274 11.58 2.67 11.47
CA MET A 274 12.76 1.88 11.14
C MET A 274 14.03 2.44 11.81
N GLN A 275 14.24 3.75 11.77
CA GLN A 275 15.44 4.40 12.33
C GLN A 275 15.54 4.23 13.85
N ILE A 276 14.41 4.29 14.57
CA ILE A 276 14.37 4.09 16.03
C ILE A 276 14.31 2.62 16.44
N GLY A 277 14.38 1.69 15.48
CA GLY A 277 14.56 0.26 15.74
C GLY A 277 13.29 -0.60 15.70
N ASN A 278 12.17 -0.09 15.18
CA ASN A 278 10.96 -0.89 14.98
C ASN A 278 11.25 -2.06 14.01
N PRO A 279 11.12 -3.33 14.46
CA PRO A 279 11.52 -4.48 13.66
C PRO A 279 10.63 -4.73 12.44
N HIS A 280 9.34 -4.36 12.53
CA HIS A 280 8.38 -4.56 11.45
C HIS A 280 8.63 -3.57 10.31
N ALA A 281 8.79 -2.28 10.65
CA ALA A 281 9.15 -1.24 9.69
C ALA A 281 10.47 -1.57 8.98
N LYS A 282 11.49 -1.99 9.75
CA LYS A 282 12.78 -2.41 9.20
C LYS A 282 12.67 -3.59 8.23
N LYS A 283 11.93 -4.63 8.60
CA LYS A 283 11.72 -5.81 7.75
C LYS A 283 11.03 -5.42 6.45
N PHE A 284 9.93 -4.67 6.54
CA PHE A 284 9.16 -4.24 5.38
C PHE A 284 9.98 -3.37 4.43
N ILE A 285 10.61 -2.29 4.92
CA ILE A 285 11.44 -1.39 4.09
C ILE A 285 12.59 -2.15 3.43
N SER A 286 13.28 -3.04 4.16
CA SER A 286 14.38 -3.83 3.60
C SER A 286 13.90 -4.74 2.47
N LYS A 287 12.78 -5.44 2.68
CA LYS A 287 12.18 -6.33 1.67
C LYS A 287 11.65 -5.57 0.46
N SER A 288 11.03 -4.41 0.66
CA SER A 288 10.61 -3.53 -0.43
C SER A 288 11.80 -3.04 -1.25
N MET A 289 12.90 -2.63 -0.60
CA MET A 289 14.12 -2.25 -1.31
C MET A 289 14.68 -3.41 -2.14
N ASP A 290 14.71 -4.64 -1.62
CA ASP A 290 15.16 -5.82 -2.38
C ASP A 290 14.22 -6.18 -3.53
N PHE A 291 12.91 -5.92 -3.37
CA PHE A 291 11.90 -6.15 -4.40
C PHE A 291 12.05 -5.18 -5.57
N PHE A 292 12.37 -3.91 -5.30
CA PHE A 292 12.54 -2.87 -6.32
C PHE A 292 13.99 -2.72 -6.82
N ARG A 293 15.00 -3.16 -6.08
CA ARG A 293 16.40 -3.17 -6.52
C ARG A 293 16.72 -4.44 -7.30
N ARG A 294 16.92 -4.29 -8.61
CA ARG A 294 17.95 -4.96 -9.42
C ARG A 294 17.98 -4.33 -10.79
#